data_AF-A0A2V5NSJ1-F1
#
_entry.id   AF-A0A2V5NSJ1-F1
#
_cell.length_a   1.000
_cell.length_b   1.000
_cell.length_c   1.000
_cell.angle_alpha   90.00
_cell.angle_beta   90.00
_cell.angle_gamma   90.00
#
_symmetry.space_group_name_H-M   'P 1'
#
loop_
_entity.id
_entity.type
_entity.pdbx_description
1 polymer ?
#
loop_
_entity_poly.entity_id
_entity_poly.type
_entity_poly.pdbx_seq_one_letter_code
_entity_poly.pdbx_strand_id
1 'polypeptide(L)'
;MKTTIPLFSIVLAFLSVTGLPTARAVCQEGCSADNTFLGEDALVNNVSNENTAVGYHALFNNIGGSFNTAHGTQALENNTGGSQNTAVGVIALLGNTTGSNNTAIGFDALTNDPTGSNNIALGVAAGLNVFTGSNDILIGNVGGAHDDNVIRIGTKGTHRNTIIAGISGATVPTGVPVIVDNNAHLGTTTSSARYKDNIKPMDKASEAILALKPVSFRYKHELDPNGIPQFGLVAEEVENVNPDLVARDEQGKPYTVRYEAVNAMLLNEFLKEHRKVEELTKQFQAANAQHQKQIEALTAGLQKVSAQLEASRTAPQVVNNP
;
A
#
# COMPACT_ATOMS: atom_id res chain seq x y z
N MET A 1 -100.75 -27.61 16.51
CA MET A 1 -100.17 -28.26 17.70
C MET A 1 -98.74 -27.80 17.83
N LYS A 2 -98.42 -27.11 18.93
CA LYS A 2 -97.09 -26.64 19.30
C LYS A 2 -96.28 -27.84 19.78
N THR A 3 -95.07 -28.03 19.25
CA THR A 3 -94.08 -28.94 19.83
C THR A 3 -92.80 -28.14 20.10
N THR A 4 -92.53 -28.02 21.39
CA THR A 4 -91.39 -27.39 22.05
C THR A 4 -90.08 -28.11 21.73
N ILE A 5 -89.04 -27.34 21.39
CA ILE A 5 -87.66 -27.78 21.17
C ILE A 5 -86.92 -27.75 22.52
N PRO A 6 -86.18 -28.80 22.92
CA PRO A 6 -85.30 -28.72 24.08
C PRO A 6 -83.94 -28.12 23.69
N LEU A 7 -83.51 -27.13 24.47
CA LEU A 7 -82.20 -26.50 24.38
C LEU A 7 -81.18 -27.42 25.07
N PHE A 8 -80.33 -28.12 24.30
CA PHE A 8 -79.17 -28.84 24.84
C PHE A 8 -77.92 -27.96 24.72
N SER A 9 -77.39 -27.52 25.85
CA SER A 9 -76.07 -26.88 25.96
C SER A 9 -74.99 -27.88 25.55
N ILE A 10 -74.38 -27.68 24.38
CA ILE A 10 -73.17 -28.38 23.99
C ILE A 10 -71.98 -27.48 24.36
N VAL A 11 -71.15 -28.02 25.27
CA VAL A 11 -69.89 -27.46 25.73
C VAL A 11 -68.98 -27.20 24.52
N LEU A 12 -68.54 -25.96 24.35
CA LEU A 12 -67.53 -25.58 23.37
C LEU A 12 -66.18 -26.16 23.84
N ALA A 13 -65.83 -27.35 23.36
CA ALA A 13 -64.48 -27.89 23.54
C ALA A 13 -63.52 -27.02 22.71
N PHE A 14 -62.65 -26.27 23.38
CA PHE A 14 -61.45 -25.71 22.76
C PHE A 14 -60.61 -26.88 22.24
N LEU A 15 -60.73 -27.19 20.94
CA LEU A 15 -59.71 -27.99 20.26
C LEU A 15 -58.43 -27.15 20.27
N SER A 16 -57.48 -27.53 21.10
CA SER A 16 -56.12 -27.07 21.00
C SER A 16 -55.62 -27.35 19.58
N VAL A 17 -55.31 -26.32 18.81
CA VAL A 17 -54.62 -26.44 17.53
C VAL A 17 -53.14 -26.78 17.81
N THR A 18 -52.90 -27.94 18.43
CA THR A 18 -51.57 -28.54 18.61
C THR A 18 -51.38 -29.52 17.47
N GLY A 19 -51.13 -28.99 16.27
CA GLY A 19 -50.99 -29.84 15.10
C GLY A 19 -51.07 -29.12 13.76
N LEU A 20 -50.70 -27.83 13.68
CA LEU A 20 -50.24 -27.33 12.38
C LEU A 20 -48.98 -28.14 12.05
N PRO A 21 -48.94 -28.90 10.95
CA PRO A 21 -47.66 -29.43 10.49
C PRO A 21 -46.80 -28.19 10.26
N THR A 22 -45.73 -28.04 11.02
CA THR A 22 -44.63 -27.19 10.57
C THR A 22 -44.25 -27.77 9.21
N ALA A 23 -44.52 -27.03 8.14
CA ALA A 23 -44.09 -27.40 6.81
C ALA A 23 -42.57 -27.37 6.81
N ARG A 24 -41.95 -28.43 7.33
CA ARG A 24 -40.57 -28.77 7.05
C ARG A 24 -40.55 -29.25 5.61
N ALA A 25 -39.65 -28.69 4.80
CA ALA A 25 -39.39 -29.23 3.48
C ALA A 25 -39.16 -30.74 3.63
N VAL A 26 -39.95 -31.55 2.93
CA VAL A 26 -39.73 -33.00 2.87
C VAL A 26 -38.37 -33.18 2.20
N CYS A 27 -37.36 -33.69 2.92
CA CYS A 27 -36.04 -33.96 2.36
C CYS A 27 -36.23 -34.88 1.15
N GLN A 28 -35.91 -34.37 -0.05
CA GLN A 28 -36.14 -35.11 -1.30
C GLN A 28 -35.04 -36.13 -1.52
N GLU A 29 -33.82 -35.89 -1.02
CA GLU A 29 -32.71 -36.84 -0.82
C GLU A 29 -31.81 -36.39 0.36
N GLY A 30 -31.26 -37.34 1.15
CA GLY A 30 -29.96 -37.14 1.81
C GLY A 30 -29.80 -36.44 3.17
N CYS A 31 -30.83 -36.29 4.00
CA CYS A 31 -30.62 -35.71 5.34
C CYS A 31 -30.06 -36.79 6.31
N SER A 32 -28.74 -36.79 6.59
CA SER A 32 -28.11 -37.67 7.58
C SER A 32 -27.13 -36.89 8.46
N ALA A 33 -27.20 -37.09 9.78
CA ALA A 33 -26.26 -36.55 10.76
C ALA A 33 -25.98 -35.03 10.64
N ASP A 34 -27.05 -34.23 10.63
CA ASP A 34 -27.02 -32.76 10.47
C ASP A 34 -26.36 -32.24 9.18
N ASN A 35 -26.18 -33.10 8.17
CA ASN A 35 -25.76 -32.72 6.84
C ASN A 35 -26.94 -32.46 5.90
N THR A 36 -26.73 -31.63 4.88
CA THR A 36 -27.66 -31.40 3.76
C THR A 36 -26.95 -31.73 2.45
N PHE A 37 -27.53 -32.57 1.59
CA PHE A 37 -26.96 -32.78 0.26
C PHE A 37 -27.97 -32.91 -0.88
N LEU A 38 -27.50 -32.60 -2.09
CA LEU A 38 -28.22 -32.79 -3.35
C LEU A 38 -27.22 -33.02 -4.49
N GLY A 39 -27.33 -34.14 -5.19
CA GLY A 39 -26.48 -34.47 -6.33
C GLY A 39 -25.93 -35.89 -6.24
N GLU A 40 -25.64 -36.47 -7.41
CA GLU A 40 -25.03 -37.79 -7.49
C GLU A 40 -23.68 -37.80 -6.77
N ASP A 41 -23.49 -38.80 -5.93
CA ASP A 41 -22.31 -39.01 -5.10
C ASP A 41 -21.94 -37.85 -4.15
N ALA A 42 -22.86 -36.94 -3.83
CA ALA A 42 -22.61 -35.96 -2.78
C ALA A 42 -22.53 -36.66 -1.40
N LEU A 43 -21.49 -36.34 -0.60
CA LEU A 43 -21.25 -36.90 0.75
C LEU A 43 -21.12 -38.44 0.86
N VAL A 44 -20.83 -39.17 -0.22
CA VAL A 44 -20.82 -40.65 -0.18
C VAL A 44 -19.85 -41.23 0.86
N ASN A 45 -18.62 -40.70 0.95
CA ASN A 45 -17.62 -41.13 1.94
C ASN A 45 -17.46 -40.14 3.10
N ASN A 46 -18.51 -39.35 3.36
CA ASN A 46 -18.52 -38.41 4.47
C ASN A 46 -18.76 -39.13 5.81
N VAL A 47 -17.87 -38.94 6.79
CA VAL A 47 -18.04 -39.46 8.16
C VAL A 47 -18.19 -38.35 9.23
N SER A 48 -18.40 -37.12 8.78
CA SER A 48 -18.53 -35.91 9.63
C SER A 48 -19.94 -35.30 9.57
N ASN A 49 -20.20 -34.31 10.43
CA ASN A 49 -21.52 -33.70 10.56
C ASN A 49 -21.51 -32.23 10.11
N GLU A 50 -22.70 -31.63 10.02
CA GLU A 50 -22.90 -30.19 9.75
C GLU A 50 -22.35 -29.68 8.41
N ASN A 51 -22.32 -30.52 7.38
CA ASN A 51 -21.88 -30.14 6.04
C ASN A 51 -23.05 -29.92 5.07
N THR A 52 -22.87 -29.01 4.11
CA THR A 52 -23.79 -28.79 2.99
C THR A 52 -23.09 -29.12 1.67
N ALA A 53 -23.63 -30.05 0.88
CA ALA A 53 -23.03 -30.48 -0.38
C ALA A 53 -24.04 -30.49 -1.53
N VAL A 54 -23.85 -29.62 -2.53
CA VAL A 54 -24.75 -29.51 -3.69
C VAL A 54 -23.95 -29.62 -4.98
N GLY A 55 -24.14 -30.72 -5.72
CA GLY A 55 -23.45 -30.98 -6.99
C GLY A 55 -22.89 -32.40 -7.07
N TYR A 56 -22.54 -32.82 -8.29
CA TYR A 56 -21.86 -34.09 -8.54
C TYR A 56 -20.54 -34.13 -7.77
N HIS A 57 -20.32 -35.15 -6.94
CA HIS A 57 -19.08 -35.35 -6.15
C HIS A 57 -18.75 -34.21 -5.16
N ALA A 58 -19.71 -33.35 -4.82
CA ALA A 58 -19.50 -32.34 -3.80
C ALA A 58 -19.25 -33.02 -2.43
N LEU A 59 -18.12 -32.70 -1.78
CA LEU A 59 -17.68 -33.33 -0.53
C LEU A 59 -17.67 -34.88 -0.57
N PHE A 60 -17.37 -35.48 -1.73
CA PHE A 60 -17.40 -36.94 -1.93
C PHE A 60 -16.56 -37.69 -0.87
N ASN A 61 -15.33 -37.24 -0.61
CA ASN A 61 -14.38 -37.83 0.34
C ASN A 61 -14.12 -36.90 1.53
N ASN A 62 -15.10 -36.77 2.44
CA ASN A 62 -14.95 -35.94 3.65
C ASN A 62 -14.76 -36.78 4.94
N ILE A 63 -13.52 -37.03 5.36
CA ILE A 63 -13.22 -38.03 6.40
C ILE A 63 -13.16 -37.44 7.82
N GLY A 64 -13.09 -36.12 7.98
CA GLY A 64 -12.95 -35.50 9.30
C GLY A 64 -13.36 -34.04 9.41
N GLY A 65 -13.84 -33.43 8.33
CA GLY A 65 -14.21 -32.02 8.29
C GLY A 65 -15.67 -31.77 8.66
N SER A 66 -15.94 -30.92 9.65
CA SER A 66 -17.30 -30.42 9.93
C SER A 66 -17.48 -28.99 9.42
N PHE A 67 -18.74 -28.56 9.30
CA PHE A 67 -19.10 -27.17 8.96
C PHE A 67 -18.64 -26.70 7.57
N ASN A 68 -18.51 -27.61 6.60
CA ASN A 68 -18.15 -27.25 5.23
C ASN A 68 -19.37 -27.00 4.35
N THR A 69 -19.28 -26.02 3.45
CA THR A 69 -20.27 -25.78 2.39
C THR A 69 -19.60 -25.98 1.04
N ALA A 70 -20.05 -26.96 0.27
CA ALA A 70 -19.60 -27.25 -1.08
C ALA A 70 -20.76 -27.14 -2.06
N HIS A 71 -20.66 -26.24 -3.04
CA HIS A 71 -21.66 -26.06 -4.08
C HIS A 71 -20.99 -25.99 -5.45
N GLY A 72 -21.11 -27.05 -6.22
CA GLY A 72 -20.51 -27.20 -7.54
C GLY A 72 -20.05 -28.62 -7.79
N THR A 73 -19.82 -28.95 -9.05
CA THR A 73 -19.21 -30.21 -9.45
C THR A 73 -17.82 -30.34 -8.84
N GLN A 74 -17.60 -31.39 -8.05
CA GLN A 74 -16.34 -31.71 -7.37
C GLN A 74 -15.84 -30.59 -6.43
N ALA A 75 -16.75 -29.75 -5.93
CA ALA A 75 -16.40 -28.75 -4.93
C ALA A 75 -16.01 -29.46 -3.62
N LEU A 76 -14.82 -29.13 -3.10
CA LEU A 76 -14.26 -29.69 -1.87
C LEU A 76 -14.23 -31.24 -1.85
N GLU A 77 -14.02 -31.89 -3.00
CA GLU A 77 -14.14 -33.35 -3.17
C GLU A 77 -13.26 -34.14 -2.19
N ASN A 78 -11.99 -33.74 -1.99
CA ASN A 78 -11.00 -34.51 -1.24
C ASN A 78 -10.60 -33.87 0.08
N ASN A 79 -11.51 -33.85 1.07
CA ASN A 79 -11.31 -33.21 2.36
C ASN A 79 -11.12 -34.19 3.52
N THR A 80 -9.87 -34.47 3.89
CA THR A 80 -9.57 -35.46 4.93
C THR A 80 -9.78 -34.96 6.37
N GLY A 81 -9.70 -33.66 6.63
CA GLY A 81 -9.87 -33.09 7.98
C GLY A 81 -10.12 -31.58 8.06
N GLY A 82 -10.20 -30.88 6.94
CA GLY A 82 -10.46 -29.44 6.90
C GLY A 82 -11.87 -29.10 7.38
N SER A 83 -12.02 -28.13 8.28
CA SER A 83 -13.32 -27.69 8.76
C SER A 83 -13.60 -26.24 8.39
N GLN A 84 -14.87 -25.86 8.38
CA GLN A 84 -15.32 -24.47 8.19
C GLN A 84 -14.93 -23.87 6.82
N ASN A 85 -14.87 -24.69 5.77
CA ASN A 85 -14.58 -24.24 4.42
C ASN A 85 -15.85 -23.93 3.61
N THR A 86 -15.79 -22.92 2.75
CA THR A 86 -16.83 -22.60 1.76
C THR A 86 -16.25 -22.70 0.36
N ALA A 87 -16.71 -23.67 -0.43
CA ALA A 87 -16.36 -23.87 -1.83
C ALA A 87 -17.59 -23.70 -2.72
N VAL A 88 -17.57 -22.70 -3.60
CA VAL A 88 -18.65 -22.43 -4.55
C VAL A 88 -18.08 -22.29 -5.95
N GLY A 89 -18.34 -23.28 -6.81
CA GLY A 89 -17.79 -23.37 -8.16
C GLY A 89 -17.36 -24.77 -8.50
N VAL A 90 -17.18 -25.05 -9.79
CA VAL A 90 -16.63 -26.33 -10.24
C VAL A 90 -15.18 -26.41 -9.77
N ILE A 91 -14.81 -27.55 -9.18
CA ILE A 91 -13.47 -27.89 -8.66
C ILE A 91 -12.88 -26.88 -7.66
N ALA A 92 -13.71 -26.01 -7.04
CA ALA A 92 -13.26 -25.11 -5.99
C ALA A 92 -12.80 -25.91 -4.76
N LEU A 93 -11.60 -25.62 -4.24
CA LEU A 93 -10.96 -26.36 -3.14
C LEU A 93 -10.87 -27.88 -3.34
N LEU A 94 -10.83 -28.36 -4.60
CA LEU A 94 -10.81 -29.79 -4.94
C LEU A 94 -9.77 -30.59 -4.14
N GLY A 95 -8.57 -30.05 -4.00
CA GLY A 95 -7.42 -30.70 -3.37
C GLY A 95 -7.25 -30.44 -1.87
N ASN A 96 -8.17 -29.74 -1.21
CA ASN A 96 -8.02 -29.35 0.21
C ASN A 96 -8.07 -30.57 1.14
N THR A 97 -6.94 -31.05 1.65
CA THR A 97 -6.89 -32.22 2.54
C THR A 97 -7.10 -31.88 4.00
N THR A 98 -6.37 -30.91 4.55
CA THR A 98 -6.44 -30.54 5.98
C THR A 98 -6.67 -29.05 6.23
N GLY A 99 -6.67 -28.23 5.18
CA GLY A 99 -6.89 -26.79 5.27
C GLY A 99 -8.27 -26.43 5.84
N SER A 100 -8.31 -25.42 6.72
CA SER A 100 -9.54 -24.97 7.39
C SER A 100 -9.78 -23.48 7.23
N ASN A 101 -11.04 -23.05 7.40
CA ASN A 101 -11.46 -21.64 7.30
C ASN A 101 -11.20 -20.99 5.92
N ASN A 102 -11.23 -21.76 4.83
CA ASN A 102 -11.04 -21.25 3.48
C ASN A 102 -12.37 -20.85 2.85
N THR A 103 -12.39 -19.74 2.10
CA THR A 103 -13.51 -19.34 1.23
C THR A 103 -13.03 -19.28 -0.21
N ALA A 104 -13.48 -20.21 -1.06
CA ALA A 104 -13.16 -20.28 -2.47
C ALA A 104 -14.45 -20.17 -3.30
N ILE A 105 -14.57 -19.09 -4.08
CA ILE A 105 -15.75 -18.82 -4.91
C ILE A 105 -15.28 -18.55 -6.34
N GLY A 106 -15.52 -19.50 -7.24
CA GLY A 106 -15.15 -19.44 -8.65
C GLY A 106 -14.83 -20.82 -9.21
N PHE A 107 -14.83 -20.93 -10.55
CA PHE A 107 -14.25 -22.09 -11.23
C PHE A 107 -12.76 -22.16 -10.90
N ASP A 108 -12.29 -23.30 -10.39
CA ASP A 108 -10.85 -23.56 -10.15
C ASP A 108 -10.21 -22.66 -9.07
N ALA A 109 -11.00 -22.22 -8.09
CA ALA A 109 -10.51 -21.39 -6.99
C ALA A 109 -9.86 -22.25 -5.88
N LEU A 110 -8.61 -21.93 -5.49
CA LEU A 110 -7.79 -22.64 -4.50
C LEU A 110 -7.70 -24.16 -4.70
N THR A 111 -7.72 -24.61 -5.94
CA THR A 111 -7.79 -26.04 -6.29
C THR A 111 -6.55 -26.83 -5.85
N ASN A 112 -5.37 -26.19 -5.78
CA ASN A 112 -4.07 -26.84 -5.56
C ASN A 112 -3.46 -26.60 -4.16
N ASP A 113 -4.24 -26.17 -3.17
CA ASP A 113 -3.75 -25.83 -1.83
C ASP A 113 -4.23 -26.84 -0.77
N PRO A 114 -3.58 -28.01 -0.62
CA PRO A 114 -4.06 -29.09 0.24
C PRO A 114 -4.08 -28.76 1.73
N THR A 115 -3.19 -27.89 2.21
CA THR A 115 -3.00 -27.68 3.66
C THR A 115 -3.20 -26.24 4.10
N GLY A 116 -3.29 -25.29 3.17
CA GLY A 116 -3.47 -23.87 3.47
C GLY A 116 -4.75 -23.58 4.23
N SER A 117 -4.69 -22.61 5.15
CA SER A 117 -5.83 -22.24 6.00
C SER A 117 -6.04 -20.73 6.01
N ASN A 118 -7.28 -20.32 6.29
CA ASN A 118 -7.71 -18.93 6.37
C ASN A 118 -7.56 -18.14 5.05
N ASN A 119 -7.69 -18.81 3.91
CA ASN A 119 -7.57 -18.18 2.59
C ASN A 119 -8.93 -17.70 2.06
N ILE A 120 -8.95 -16.55 1.38
CA ILE A 120 -10.11 -16.04 0.65
C ILE A 120 -9.73 -15.94 -0.83
N ALA A 121 -10.35 -16.76 -1.67
CA ALA A 121 -10.19 -16.72 -3.13
C ALA A 121 -11.53 -16.45 -3.81
N LEU A 122 -11.61 -15.34 -4.55
CA LEU A 122 -12.81 -14.91 -5.25
C LEU A 122 -12.52 -14.63 -6.72
N GLY A 123 -13.15 -15.39 -7.61
CA GLY A 123 -13.02 -15.28 -9.06
C GLY A 123 -12.53 -16.57 -9.71
N VAL A 124 -12.61 -16.62 -11.05
CA VAL A 124 -12.11 -17.76 -11.83
C VAL A 124 -10.61 -17.90 -11.64
N ALA A 125 -10.16 -19.11 -11.34
CA ALA A 125 -8.77 -19.47 -11.08
C ALA A 125 -8.11 -18.67 -9.93
N ALA A 126 -8.90 -18.08 -9.02
CA ALA A 126 -8.34 -17.32 -7.91
C ALA A 126 -7.56 -18.26 -6.98
N GLY A 127 -6.27 -17.96 -6.75
CA GLY A 127 -5.37 -18.82 -5.97
C GLY A 127 -5.02 -20.17 -6.62
N LEU A 128 -5.21 -20.33 -7.93
CA LEU A 128 -4.83 -21.55 -8.67
C LEU A 128 -3.37 -21.97 -8.44
N ASN A 129 -2.47 -21.00 -8.30
CA ASN A 129 -1.03 -21.23 -8.15
C ASN A 129 -0.58 -21.27 -6.69
N VAL A 130 -1.47 -21.23 -5.70
CA VAL A 130 -1.11 -21.35 -4.28
C VAL A 130 -1.07 -22.83 -3.92
N PHE A 131 0.06 -23.30 -3.37
CA PHE A 131 0.28 -24.72 -3.08
C PHE A 131 0.28 -25.07 -1.59
N THR A 132 0.69 -24.14 -0.72
CA THR A 132 0.75 -24.36 0.73
C THR A 132 0.52 -23.06 1.53
N GLY A 133 -0.06 -22.04 0.91
CA GLY A 133 -0.18 -20.68 1.47
C GLY A 133 -1.27 -20.58 2.52
N SER A 134 -1.10 -19.72 3.53
CA SER A 134 -2.16 -19.47 4.50
C SER A 134 -2.39 -17.98 4.69
N ASN A 135 -3.61 -17.61 5.09
CA ASN A 135 -4.01 -16.22 5.35
C ASN A 135 -3.89 -15.30 4.12
N ASP A 136 -4.14 -15.84 2.93
CA ASP A 136 -4.12 -15.09 1.68
C ASP A 136 -5.49 -14.52 1.31
N ILE A 137 -5.52 -13.35 0.67
CA ILE A 137 -6.73 -12.77 0.06
C ILE A 137 -6.46 -12.54 -1.43
N LEU A 138 -7.13 -13.33 -2.27
CA LEU A 138 -6.90 -13.46 -3.70
C LEU A 138 -8.19 -13.13 -4.45
N ILE A 139 -8.33 -11.89 -4.93
CA ILE A 139 -9.54 -11.43 -5.62
C ILE A 139 -9.21 -11.21 -7.09
N GLY A 140 -9.71 -12.08 -7.97
CA GLY A 140 -9.42 -12.03 -9.41
C GLY A 140 -7.92 -12.19 -9.72
N ASN A 141 -7.20 -12.93 -8.88
CA ASN A 141 -5.76 -13.14 -8.99
C ASN A 141 -5.40 -14.60 -8.76
N VAL A 142 -4.55 -15.16 -9.63
CA VAL A 142 -4.14 -16.57 -9.61
C VAL A 142 -3.23 -16.95 -8.44
N GLY A 143 -2.71 -15.98 -7.68
CA GLY A 143 -1.75 -16.22 -6.62
C GLY A 143 -0.34 -16.51 -7.15
N GLY A 144 0.61 -16.54 -6.21
CA GLY A 144 1.96 -17.02 -6.39
C GLY A 144 2.20 -18.35 -5.65
N ALA A 145 3.16 -19.14 -6.14
CA ALA A 145 3.52 -20.45 -5.57
C ALA A 145 3.88 -20.46 -4.08
N HIS A 146 4.29 -19.30 -3.54
CA HIS A 146 4.72 -19.13 -2.16
C HIS A 146 4.00 -17.96 -1.50
N ASP A 147 2.80 -17.62 -1.98
CA ASP A 147 1.96 -16.68 -1.24
C ASP A 147 1.68 -17.30 0.14
N ASP A 148 1.92 -16.51 1.18
CA ASP A 148 1.60 -16.78 2.58
C ASP A 148 1.51 -15.42 3.26
N ASN A 149 0.37 -15.14 3.90
CA ASN A 149 0.02 -13.82 4.43
C ASN A 149 -0.03 -12.71 3.36
N VAL A 150 -0.45 -13.02 2.13
CA VAL A 150 -0.44 -12.08 0.98
C VAL A 150 -1.84 -11.64 0.58
N ILE A 151 -1.99 -10.35 0.29
CA ILE A 151 -3.18 -9.82 -0.38
C ILE A 151 -2.86 -9.53 -1.84
N ARG A 152 -3.59 -10.13 -2.77
CA ARG A 152 -3.55 -9.83 -4.22
C ARG A 152 -4.95 -9.51 -4.74
N ILE A 153 -5.09 -8.34 -5.34
CA ILE A 153 -6.34 -7.88 -5.95
C ILE A 153 -6.10 -7.52 -7.42
N GLY A 154 -6.80 -8.23 -8.30
CA GLY A 154 -6.79 -8.04 -9.74
C GLY A 154 -5.62 -8.69 -10.47
N THR A 155 -5.71 -8.75 -11.80
CA THR A 155 -4.69 -9.33 -12.69
C THR A 155 -3.73 -8.28 -13.24
N LYS A 156 -2.42 -8.52 -13.09
CA LYS A 156 -1.35 -7.68 -13.65
C LYS A 156 -1.48 -7.60 -15.18
N GLY A 157 -1.30 -6.40 -15.74
CA GLY A 157 -1.38 -6.14 -17.18
C GLY A 157 -2.80 -5.88 -17.72
N THR A 158 -3.84 -6.39 -17.06
CA THR A 158 -5.25 -6.12 -17.41
C THR A 158 -5.77 -4.89 -16.69
N HIS A 159 -5.63 -4.84 -15.36
CA HIS A 159 -6.06 -3.68 -14.58
C HIS A 159 -4.97 -2.60 -14.58
N ARG A 160 -5.37 -1.37 -14.93
CA ARG A 160 -4.48 -0.19 -14.97
C ARG A 160 -4.80 0.87 -13.91
N ASN A 161 -5.95 0.74 -13.25
CA ASN A 161 -6.44 1.67 -12.24
C ASN A 161 -6.86 0.91 -10.98
N THR A 162 -6.43 1.37 -9.81
CA THR A 162 -6.92 0.92 -8.51
C THR A 162 -7.66 2.09 -7.86
N ILE A 163 -8.98 1.96 -7.70
CA ILE A 163 -9.84 3.00 -7.11
C ILE A 163 -10.39 2.48 -5.79
N ILE A 164 -9.94 3.04 -4.67
CA ILE A 164 -10.48 2.76 -3.34
C ILE A 164 -11.27 3.98 -2.88
N ALA A 165 -12.59 3.83 -2.77
CA ALA A 165 -13.47 4.93 -2.37
C ALA A 165 -13.20 5.37 -0.93
N GLY A 166 -13.44 6.66 -0.64
CA GLY A 166 -13.35 7.21 0.72
C GLY A 166 -11.95 7.59 1.21
N ILE A 167 -10.89 7.35 0.42
CA ILE A 167 -9.53 7.80 0.77
C ILE A 167 -9.27 9.26 0.36
N SER A 168 -9.87 9.71 -0.74
CA SER A 168 -9.65 11.06 -1.26
C SER A 168 -10.35 12.10 -0.39
N GLY A 169 -9.61 13.10 0.10
CA GLY A 169 -10.12 14.14 0.98
C GLY A 169 -10.22 13.73 2.46
N ALA A 170 -9.83 12.51 2.82
CA ALA A 170 -9.78 12.04 4.20
C ALA A 170 -8.39 12.33 4.81
N THR A 171 -8.25 13.47 5.47
CA THR A 171 -6.97 13.84 6.12
C THR A 171 -6.66 12.91 7.29
N VAL A 172 -5.44 12.35 7.32
CA VAL A 172 -4.89 11.59 8.45
C VAL A 172 -3.71 12.39 9.03
N PRO A 173 -3.92 13.23 10.05
CA PRO A 173 -2.90 14.20 10.50
C PRO A 173 -1.60 13.57 11.04
N THR A 174 -1.66 12.34 11.51
CA THR A 174 -0.53 11.58 12.07
C THR A 174 -0.03 10.48 11.12
N GLY A 175 -0.56 10.43 9.90
CA GLY A 175 -0.27 9.36 8.94
C GLY A 175 1.14 9.44 8.37
N VAL A 176 1.72 8.27 8.08
CA VAL A 176 2.96 8.16 7.29
C VAL A 176 2.57 7.96 5.82
N PRO A 177 3.20 8.68 4.86
CA PRO A 177 2.97 8.44 3.45
C PRO A 177 3.25 6.99 3.04
N VAL A 178 2.40 6.45 2.17
CA VAL A 178 2.56 5.11 1.60
C VAL A 178 3.31 5.22 0.27
N ILE A 179 4.25 4.31 0.02
CA ILE A 179 5.00 4.17 -1.23
C ILE A 179 4.62 2.87 -1.94
N VAL A 180 4.89 2.79 -3.24
CA VAL A 180 4.70 1.58 -4.05
C VAL A 180 6.06 1.15 -4.61
N ASP A 181 6.41 -0.12 -4.46
CA ASP A 181 7.63 -0.69 -5.05
C ASP A 181 7.39 -1.25 -6.47
N ASN A 182 8.45 -1.77 -7.10
CA ASN A 182 8.39 -2.34 -8.45
C ASN A 182 7.54 -3.61 -8.57
N ASN A 183 7.23 -4.26 -7.44
CA ASN A 183 6.39 -5.44 -7.38
C ASN A 183 4.92 -5.08 -7.06
N ALA A 184 4.58 -3.79 -7.12
CA ALA A 184 3.27 -3.25 -6.77
C ALA A 184 2.87 -3.47 -5.30
N HIS A 185 3.85 -3.60 -4.39
CA HIS A 185 3.57 -3.64 -2.95
C HIS A 185 3.44 -2.24 -2.38
N LEU A 186 2.41 -2.03 -1.56
CA LEU A 186 2.25 -0.84 -0.74
C LEU A 186 3.09 -0.96 0.54
N GLY A 187 3.85 0.08 0.86
CA GLY A 187 4.70 0.10 2.05
C GLY A 187 4.93 1.50 2.61
N THR A 188 5.76 1.62 3.64
CA THR A 188 6.18 2.92 4.20
C THR A 188 7.70 2.93 4.38
N THR A 189 8.31 4.10 4.38
CA THR A 189 9.74 4.26 4.64
C THR A 189 10.01 4.47 6.13
N THR A 190 10.92 3.67 6.70
CA THR A 190 11.36 3.82 8.10
C THR A 190 12.65 4.64 8.15
N SER A 191 12.77 5.55 9.13
CA SER A 191 13.94 6.43 9.25
C SER A 191 14.57 6.45 10.66
N SER A 192 14.04 5.66 11.60
CA SER A 192 14.60 5.55 12.96
C SER A 192 16.01 4.96 12.92
N ALA A 193 16.89 5.44 13.81
CA ALA A 193 18.24 4.90 13.98
C ALA A 193 18.24 3.39 14.30
N ARG A 194 17.16 2.84 14.88
CA ARG A 194 17.01 1.40 15.17
C ARG A 194 17.03 0.51 13.93
N TYR A 195 16.74 1.09 12.75
CA TYR A 195 16.66 0.37 11.48
C TYR A 195 17.79 0.78 10.52
N LYS A 196 18.85 1.42 11.04
CA LYS A 196 19.96 1.95 10.24
C LYS A 196 21.31 1.55 10.83
N ASP A 197 22.19 1.08 9.95
CA ASP A 197 23.60 0.82 10.27
C ASP A 197 24.52 1.83 9.56
N ASN A 198 25.76 1.96 10.04
CA ASN A 198 26.82 2.78 9.42
C ASN A 198 26.45 4.26 9.17
N ILE A 199 25.76 4.89 10.12
CA ILE A 199 25.33 6.29 10.03
C ILE A 199 26.56 7.22 10.07
N LYS A 200 26.81 7.96 8.98
CA LYS A 200 27.93 8.91 8.83
C LYS A 200 27.51 10.18 8.07
N PRO A 201 28.26 11.29 8.17
CA PRO A 201 28.05 12.47 7.35
C PRO A 201 28.09 12.17 5.84
N MET A 202 27.36 12.96 5.04
CA MET A 202 27.28 12.74 3.58
C MET A 202 28.50 13.29 2.83
N ASP A 203 29.26 14.22 3.40
CA ASP A 203 30.45 14.84 2.81
C ASP A 203 30.26 15.16 1.31
N LYS A 204 31.13 14.67 0.43
CA LYS A 204 31.05 14.91 -1.03
C LYS A 204 29.97 14.10 -1.75
N ALA A 205 29.34 13.12 -1.09
CA ALA A 205 28.36 12.26 -1.75
C ALA A 205 27.15 13.05 -2.27
N SER A 206 26.75 14.11 -1.56
CA SER A 206 25.65 15.00 -1.97
C SER A 206 26.00 15.95 -3.12
N GLU A 207 27.27 16.15 -3.47
CA GLU A 207 27.68 17.12 -4.51
C GLU A 207 27.22 16.69 -5.91
N ALA A 208 26.93 15.41 -6.12
CA ALA A 208 26.39 14.90 -7.37
C ALA A 208 25.11 15.64 -7.80
N ILE A 209 24.29 16.10 -6.85
CA ILE A 209 23.03 16.80 -7.18
C ILE A 209 23.27 18.15 -7.87
N LEU A 210 24.45 18.75 -7.70
CA LEU A 210 24.79 20.05 -8.27
C LEU A 210 24.93 19.99 -9.80
N ALA A 211 25.11 18.79 -10.36
CA ALA A 211 25.15 18.55 -11.80
C ALA A 211 23.77 18.22 -12.41
N LEU A 212 22.72 18.07 -11.59
CA LEU A 212 21.36 17.77 -12.06
C LEU A 212 20.72 19.00 -12.72
N LYS A 213 19.83 18.75 -13.68
CA LYS A 213 19.16 19.78 -14.47
C LYS A 213 17.64 19.72 -14.27
N PRO A 214 17.05 20.60 -13.45
CA PRO A 214 15.60 20.67 -13.31
C PRO A 214 14.92 21.06 -14.63
N VAL A 215 13.76 20.47 -14.90
CA VAL A 215 12.95 20.71 -16.10
C VAL A 215 11.49 20.96 -15.75
N SER A 216 10.78 21.62 -16.66
CA SER A 216 9.31 21.60 -16.70
C SER A 216 8.85 20.71 -17.85
N PHE A 217 7.78 19.96 -17.64
CA PHE A 217 7.29 19.00 -18.63
C PHE A 217 5.77 18.81 -18.53
N ARG A 218 5.20 18.09 -19.48
CA ARG A 218 3.82 17.56 -19.43
C ARG A 218 3.92 16.06 -19.74
N TYR A 219 3.10 15.25 -19.07
CA TYR A 219 3.00 13.84 -19.43
C TYR A 219 2.38 13.70 -20.82
N LYS A 220 2.64 12.55 -21.48
CA LYS A 220 1.99 12.20 -22.74
C LYS A 220 0.47 12.17 -22.55
N HIS A 221 -0.30 12.51 -23.59
CA HIS A 221 -1.76 12.60 -23.52
C HIS A 221 -2.44 11.32 -23.05
N GLU A 222 -1.85 10.15 -23.35
CA GLU A 222 -2.33 8.84 -22.90
C GLU A 222 -2.27 8.65 -21.37
N LEU A 223 -1.34 9.35 -20.70
CA LEU A 223 -1.11 9.27 -19.26
C LEU A 223 -1.80 10.42 -18.51
N ASP A 224 -1.82 11.61 -19.11
CA ASP A 224 -2.54 12.77 -18.59
C ASP A 224 -3.28 13.48 -19.73
N PRO A 225 -4.56 13.15 -19.94
CA PRO A 225 -5.39 13.79 -20.97
C PRO A 225 -5.54 15.30 -20.76
N ASN A 226 -5.43 15.78 -19.51
CA ASN A 226 -5.56 17.19 -19.16
C ASN A 226 -4.26 17.97 -19.37
N GLY A 227 -3.14 17.27 -19.58
CA GLY A 227 -1.84 17.84 -19.91
C GLY A 227 -1.34 18.83 -18.87
N ILE A 228 -1.48 18.56 -17.58
CA ILE A 228 -1.14 19.49 -16.50
C ILE A 228 0.38 19.72 -16.48
N PRO A 229 0.87 20.98 -16.47
CA PRO A 229 2.30 21.27 -16.32
C PRO A 229 2.88 20.69 -15.03
N GLN A 230 4.04 20.06 -15.15
CA GLN A 230 4.81 19.45 -14.06
C GLN A 230 6.23 20.03 -14.00
N PHE A 231 6.88 19.84 -12.85
CA PHE A 231 8.27 20.21 -12.61
C PHE A 231 9.01 19.02 -12.01
N GLY A 232 10.25 18.81 -12.41
CA GLY A 232 11.03 17.70 -11.88
C GLY A 232 12.35 17.49 -12.62
N LEU A 233 12.75 16.22 -12.67
CA LEU A 233 13.97 15.71 -13.28
C LEU A 233 13.63 14.56 -14.24
N VAL A 234 14.45 14.37 -15.27
CA VAL A 234 14.35 13.23 -16.20
C VAL A 234 15.19 12.08 -15.65
N ALA A 235 14.59 10.90 -15.44
CA ALA A 235 15.24 9.78 -14.76
C ALA A 235 16.53 9.32 -15.47
N GLU A 236 16.53 9.30 -16.79
CA GLU A 236 17.69 8.95 -17.62
C GLU A 236 18.82 9.98 -17.51
N GLU A 237 18.50 11.26 -17.38
CA GLU A 237 19.52 12.30 -17.15
C GLU A 237 20.12 12.20 -15.74
N VAL A 238 19.29 11.90 -14.74
CA VAL A 238 19.75 11.66 -13.36
C VAL A 238 20.64 10.44 -13.30
N GLU A 239 20.29 9.35 -14.00
CA GLU A 239 21.09 8.12 -14.03
C GLU A 239 22.52 8.37 -14.52
N ASN A 240 22.70 9.21 -15.54
CA ASN A 240 24.01 9.57 -16.08
C ASN A 240 24.88 10.34 -15.08
N VAL A 241 24.27 11.04 -14.12
CA VAL A 241 24.97 11.79 -13.08
C VAL A 241 25.21 10.94 -11.85
N ASN A 242 24.17 10.27 -11.35
CA ASN A 242 24.24 9.35 -10.23
C ASN A 242 23.15 8.25 -10.36
N PRO A 243 23.52 7.02 -10.70
CA PRO A 243 22.56 5.93 -10.90
C PRO A 243 21.84 5.49 -9.63
N ASP A 244 22.38 5.77 -8.43
CA ASP A 244 21.76 5.39 -7.15
C ASP A 244 20.51 6.22 -6.80
N LEU A 245 20.30 7.33 -7.53
CA LEU A 245 19.15 8.23 -7.38
C LEU A 245 17.97 7.85 -8.28
N VAL A 246 18.04 6.73 -8.98
CA VAL A 246 17.02 6.28 -9.93
C VAL A 246 16.53 4.90 -9.54
N ALA A 247 15.20 4.74 -9.49
CA ALA A 247 14.57 3.44 -9.45
C ALA A 247 14.32 2.95 -10.88
N ARG A 248 14.51 1.65 -11.10
CA ARG A 248 14.39 1.00 -12.41
C ARG A 248 13.10 0.21 -12.53
N ASP A 249 12.59 0.03 -13.74
CA ASP A 249 11.47 -0.87 -14.02
C ASP A 249 11.89 -2.35 -14.00
N GLU A 250 10.94 -3.24 -14.27
CA GLU A 250 11.17 -4.69 -14.32
C GLU A 250 12.16 -5.12 -15.42
N GLN A 251 12.40 -4.27 -16.41
CA GLN A 251 13.37 -4.48 -17.50
C GLN A 251 14.73 -3.83 -17.21
N GLY A 252 14.90 -3.22 -16.03
CA GLY A 252 16.13 -2.57 -15.61
C GLY A 252 16.33 -1.17 -16.19
N LYS A 253 15.34 -0.56 -16.84
CA LYS A 253 15.44 0.80 -17.37
C LYS A 253 15.10 1.83 -16.29
N PRO A 254 15.71 3.03 -16.31
CA PRO A 254 15.27 4.17 -15.50
C PRO A 254 13.76 4.36 -15.58
N TYR A 255 13.09 4.39 -14.43
CA TYR A 255 11.63 4.53 -14.35
C TYR A 255 11.22 5.79 -13.58
N THR A 256 11.84 6.03 -12.42
CA THR A 256 11.52 7.20 -11.61
C THR A 256 12.72 7.68 -10.79
N VAL A 257 12.73 8.96 -10.47
CA VAL A 257 13.76 9.58 -9.62
C VAL A 257 13.37 9.41 -8.16
N ARG A 258 14.35 9.05 -7.33
CA ARG A 258 14.23 8.96 -5.87
C ARG A 258 14.29 10.35 -5.25
N TYR A 259 13.22 11.12 -5.41
CA TYR A 259 13.13 12.51 -4.95
C TYR A 259 13.36 12.66 -3.43
N GLU A 260 13.06 11.63 -2.63
CA GLU A 260 13.36 11.62 -1.21
C GLU A 260 14.87 11.66 -0.91
N ALA A 261 15.67 10.96 -1.72
CA ALA A 261 17.12 10.96 -1.60
C ALA A 261 17.70 12.30 -2.08
N VAL A 262 17.18 12.82 -3.21
CA VAL A 262 17.55 14.14 -3.74
C VAL A 262 17.30 15.23 -2.70
N ASN A 263 16.14 15.23 -2.05
CA ASN A 263 15.79 16.23 -1.03
C ASN A 263 16.74 16.17 0.20
N ALA A 264 17.11 14.97 0.65
CA ALA A 264 18.07 14.81 1.74
C ALA A 264 19.47 15.32 1.36
N MET A 265 19.93 15.05 0.13
CA MET A 265 21.19 15.57 -0.40
C MET A 265 21.15 17.10 -0.55
N LEU A 266 20.03 17.65 -1.02
CA LEU A 266 19.82 19.08 -1.18
C LEU A 266 19.91 19.81 0.16
N LEU A 267 19.34 19.23 1.22
CA LEU A 267 19.49 19.76 2.57
C LEU A 267 20.97 19.83 2.98
N ASN A 268 21.77 18.81 2.70
CA ASN A 268 23.19 18.82 3.04
C ASN A 268 23.95 19.92 2.29
N GLU A 269 23.74 20.06 0.98
CA GLU A 269 24.39 21.12 0.18
C GLU A 269 23.93 22.52 0.59
N PHE A 270 22.65 22.70 0.89
CA PHE A 270 22.13 23.95 1.42
C PHE A 270 22.81 24.33 2.74
N LEU A 271 22.96 23.37 3.67
CA LEU A 271 23.64 23.61 4.94
C LEU A 271 25.13 23.93 4.77
N LYS A 272 25.81 23.30 3.80
CA LYS A 272 27.22 23.65 3.48
C LYS A 272 27.32 25.09 2.99
N GLU A 273 26.50 25.48 2.02
CA GLU A 273 26.54 26.82 1.44
C GLU A 273 26.15 27.88 2.48
N HIS A 274 25.16 27.60 3.33
CA HIS A 274 24.79 28.48 4.44
C HIS A 274 25.98 28.78 5.37
N ARG A 275 26.71 27.75 5.82
CA ARG A 275 27.91 27.92 6.66
C ARG A 275 29.00 28.72 5.95
N LYS A 276 29.20 28.50 4.65
CA LYS A 276 30.18 29.23 3.85
C LYS A 276 29.81 30.71 3.73
N VAL A 277 28.53 31.03 3.55
CA VAL A 277 28.03 32.41 3.52
C VAL A 277 28.21 33.10 4.89
N GLU A 278 27.96 32.40 6.00
CA GLU A 278 28.22 32.94 7.34
C GLU A 278 29.71 33.29 7.54
N GLU A 279 30.61 32.41 7.10
CA GLU A 279 32.05 32.64 7.23
C GLU A 279 32.53 33.79 6.35
N LEU A 280 32.10 33.85 5.08
CA LEU A 280 32.38 34.97 4.18
C LEU A 280 31.85 36.29 4.76
N THR A 281 30.69 36.28 5.39
CA THR A 281 30.11 37.47 6.04
C THR A 281 30.99 37.96 7.19
N LYS A 282 31.53 37.05 8.03
CA LYS A 282 32.46 37.41 9.11
C LYS A 282 33.77 37.98 8.55
N GLN A 283 34.33 37.35 7.53
CA GLN A 283 35.56 37.83 6.88
C GLN A 283 35.36 39.22 6.26
N PHE A 284 34.23 39.45 5.60
CA PHE A 284 33.87 40.75 5.05
C PHE A 284 33.73 41.83 6.14
N GLN A 285 33.08 41.52 7.27
CA GLN A 285 32.97 42.44 8.40
C GLN A 285 34.34 42.78 9.00
N ALA A 286 35.21 41.77 9.18
CA ALA A 286 36.57 41.98 9.69
C ALA A 286 37.41 42.84 8.74
N ALA A 287 37.34 42.58 7.43
CA ALA A 287 38.02 43.37 6.41
C ALA A 287 37.51 44.83 6.38
N ASN A 288 36.19 45.04 6.48
CA ASN A 288 35.62 46.38 6.56
C ASN A 288 36.07 47.13 7.82
N ALA A 289 36.12 46.46 8.97
CA ALA A 289 36.65 47.06 10.20
C ALA A 289 38.14 47.44 10.07
N GLN A 290 38.94 46.62 9.38
CA GLN A 290 40.33 46.90 9.08
C GLN A 290 40.48 48.12 8.15
N HIS A 291 39.70 48.16 7.07
CA HIS A 291 39.70 49.29 6.13
C HIS A 291 39.26 50.59 6.82
N GLN A 292 38.26 50.55 7.69
CA GLN A 292 37.81 51.71 8.45
C GLN A 292 38.95 52.30 9.31
N LYS A 293 39.72 51.44 10.00
CA LYS A 293 40.90 51.87 10.77
C LYS A 293 41.98 52.49 9.87
N GLN A 294 42.20 51.94 8.67
CA GLN A 294 43.18 52.49 7.73
C GLN A 294 42.75 53.86 7.19
N ILE A 295 41.46 54.05 6.90
CA ILE A 295 40.89 55.34 6.48
C ILE A 295 41.05 56.38 7.59
N GLU A 296 40.76 56.03 8.83
CA GLU A 296 40.95 56.90 9.99
C GLU A 296 42.42 57.31 10.16
N ALA A 297 43.34 56.36 10.06
CA ALA A 297 44.78 56.63 10.16
C ALA A 297 45.28 57.55 9.01
N LEU A 298 44.84 57.30 7.78
CA LEU A 298 45.18 58.14 6.63
C LEU A 298 44.63 59.55 6.78
N THR A 299 43.37 59.68 7.24
CA THR A 299 42.72 60.97 7.49
C THR A 299 43.47 61.77 8.55
N ALA A 300 43.88 61.13 9.64
CA ALA A 300 44.70 61.76 10.68
C ALA A 300 46.07 62.19 10.15
N GLY A 301 46.70 61.36 9.30
CA GLY A 301 47.95 61.71 8.62
C GLY A 301 47.81 62.94 7.72
N LEU A 302 46.75 63.00 6.91
CA LEU A 302 46.44 64.16 6.05
C LEU A 302 46.22 65.44 6.86
N GLN A 303 45.47 65.36 7.96
CA GLN A 303 45.27 66.50 8.86
C GLN A 303 46.60 67.02 9.42
N LYS A 304 47.51 66.12 9.82
CA LYS A 304 48.84 66.48 10.33
C LYS A 304 49.70 67.17 9.27
N VAL A 305 49.73 66.64 8.05
CA VAL A 305 50.45 67.27 6.93
C VAL A 305 49.86 68.65 6.61
N SER A 306 48.54 68.77 6.58
CA SER A 306 47.87 70.06 6.37
C SER A 306 48.23 71.09 7.44
N ALA A 307 48.28 70.69 8.70
CA ALA A 307 48.68 71.58 9.81
C ALA A 307 50.14 72.02 9.70
N GLN A 308 51.04 71.12 9.29
CA GLN A 308 52.45 71.45 9.03
C GLN A 308 52.60 72.43 7.86
N LEU A 309 51.81 72.26 6.81
CA LEU A 309 51.84 73.14 5.64
C LEU A 309 51.37 74.56 5.99
N GLU A 310 50.28 74.69 6.74
CA GLU A 310 49.81 76.01 7.22
C GLU A 310 50.84 76.68 8.14
N ALA A 311 51.53 75.93 9.00
CA ALA A 311 52.61 76.47 9.83
C ALA A 311 53.85 76.92 9.02
N SER A 312 54.05 76.37 7.81
CA SER A 312 55.17 76.71 6.92
C SER A 312 54.92 77.92 6.00
N ARG A 313 53.68 78.45 5.95
CA ARG A 313 53.37 79.67 5.21
C ARG A 313 53.94 80.89 5.95
N THR A 314 54.97 81.52 5.39
CA THR A 314 55.49 82.81 5.86
C THR A 314 54.46 83.94 5.64
N ALA A 315 54.34 84.84 6.63
CA ALA A 315 53.44 85.99 6.59
C ALA A 315 53.65 86.86 5.33
N PRO A 316 52.58 87.47 4.76
CA PRO A 316 52.73 88.31 3.57
C PRO A 316 53.70 89.45 3.85
N GLN A 317 54.80 89.53 3.09
CA GLN A 317 55.67 90.71 3.12
C GLN A 317 54.89 91.87 2.51
N VAL A 318 54.42 92.77 3.37
CA VAL A 318 53.90 94.07 2.95
C VAL A 318 55.12 94.91 2.55
N VAL A 319 55.33 95.07 1.25
CA VAL A 319 56.36 95.97 0.72
C VAL A 319 55.85 97.40 0.88
N ASN A 320 56.29 98.08 1.94
CA ASN A 320 56.16 99.53 2.03
C ASN A 320 57.19 100.14 1.08
N ASN A 321 56.70 100.66 -0.05
CA ASN A 321 57.52 101.48 -0.94
C ASN A 321 57.62 102.90 -0.35
N PRO A 322 58.81 103.53 -0.35
CA PRO A 322 59.14 104.72 0.43
C PRO A 322 58.42 106.00 -0.02
#